data_AF-A0A923AS94-F1
#
_entry.id   AF-A0A923AS94-F1
#
_cell.length_a   1.000
_cell.length_b   1.000
_cell.length_c   1.000
_cell.angle_alpha   90.00
_cell.angle_beta   90.00
_cell.angle_gamma   90.00
#
_symmetry.space_group_name_H-M   'P 1'
#
loop_
_entity.id
_entity.type
_entity.pdbx_description
1 polymer ?
#
loop_
_entity_poly.entity_id
_entity_poly.type
_entity_poly.pdbx_seq_one_letter_code
_entity_poly.pdbx_strand_id
1 'polypeptide(L)'
;MSAEDEALKRKFRGLEGGQLRVDSLFRVHGLNIFEEHGWLFFTHARMTPPRGRATASYGADFGVPKFLRVEWRDPESPFRASGPQGAMLGGTIIADYTVPVAALIPDSLLEDKRRNGGGFRLKIRIHPDGPLIGWDLERAPGLAPDGSKFHHAGGDFQEAYIFNGKVIRKGWYIHPKTSERFETDF
;
A
#
# COMPACT_ATOMS: atom_id res chain seq x y z
N MET A 1 -0.65 -12.56 23.91
CA MET A 1 -1.29 -12.17 22.63
C MET A 1 -2.64 -11.59 22.98
N SER A 2 -2.98 -10.41 22.44
CA SER A 2 -4.26 -9.76 22.79
C SER A 2 -5.44 -10.47 22.11
N ALA A 3 -6.68 -10.23 22.58
CA ALA A 3 -7.88 -10.75 21.92
C ALA A 3 -8.04 -10.19 20.48
N GLU A 4 -7.59 -8.96 20.25
CA GLU A 4 -7.54 -8.34 18.93
C GLU A 4 -6.55 -9.08 18.01
N ASP A 5 -5.37 -9.41 18.52
CA ASP A 5 -4.36 -10.15 17.76
C ASP A 5 -4.88 -11.54 17.35
N GLU A 6 -5.59 -12.23 18.24
CA GLU A 6 -6.22 -13.51 17.94
C GLU A 6 -7.31 -13.39 16.86
N ALA A 7 -8.12 -12.33 16.93
CA ALA A 7 -9.14 -12.04 15.93
C ALA A 7 -8.50 -11.77 14.56
N LEU A 8 -7.42 -10.98 14.52
CA LEU A 8 -6.68 -10.69 13.29
C LEU A 8 -6.01 -11.94 12.71
N LYS A 9 -5.36 -12.77 13.54
CA LYS A 9 -4.79 -14.06 13.09
C LYS A 9 -5.86 -14.96 12.47
N ARG A 10 -7.06 -14.98 13.05
CA ARG A 10 -8.19 -15.75 12.50
C ARG A 10 -8.68 -15.16 11.18
N LYS A 11 -8.87 -13.83 11.13
CA LYS A 11 -9.34 -13.09 9.95
C LYS A 11 -8.46 -13.35 8.73
N PHE A 12 -7.15 -13.23 8.91
CA PHE A 12 -6.16 -13.35 7.84
C PHE A 12 -5.54 -14.74 7.70
N ARG A 13 -6.06 -15.75 8.40
CA ARG A 13 -5.58 -17.13 8.28
C ARG A 13 -5.48 -17.57 6.82
N GLY A 14 -4.31 -18.09 6.45
CA GLY A 14 -3.97 -18.51 5.08
C GLY A 14 -3.37 -17.39 4.21
N LEU A 15 -3.09 -16.23 4.79
CA LEU A 15 -2.28 -15.18 4.20
C LEU A 15 -0.97 -15.07 4.97
N GLU A 16 0.17 -15.34 4.32
CA GLU A 16 1.51 -15.26 4.94
C GLU A 16 2.27 -14.00 4.51
N GLY A 17 1.61 -13.14 3.74
CA GLY A 17 2.21 -12.01 3.05
C GLY A 17 1.64 -11.88 1.64
N GLY A 18 2.22 -10.99 0.86
CA GLY A 18 1.75 -10.74 -0.49
C GLY A 18 2.66 -9.83 -1.30
N GLN A 19 2.12 -9.37 -2.42
CA GLN A 19 2.77 -8.35 -3.22
C GLN A 19 2.56 -6.98 -2.56
N LEU A 20 3.61 -6.19 -2.45
CA LEU A 20 3.55 -4.79 -2.05
C LEU A 20 3.68 -3.91 -3.29
N ARG A 21 2.88 -2.86 -3.33
CA ARG A 21 3.00 -1.79 -4.30
C ARG A 21 3.02 -0.45 -3.59
N VAL A 22 4.05 0.34 -3.85
CA VAL A 22 4.16 1.69 -3.29
C VAL A 22 4.32 2.68 -4.43
N ASP A 23 3.52 3.74 -4.45
CA ASP A 23 3.67 4.87 -5.36
C ASP A 23 3.38 6.20 -4.64
N SER A 24 3.52 7.32 -5.36
CA SER A 24 3.30 8.65 -4.80
C SER A 24 2.58 9.56 -5.80
N LEU A 25 1.83 10.54 -5.29
CA LEU A 25 1.18 11.59 -6.09
C LEU A 25 2.04 12.84 -6.28
N PHE A 26 3.11 12.96 -5.50
CA PHE A 26 4.08 14.04 -5.54
C PHE A 26 5.49 13.48 -5.31
N ARG A 27 6.53 14.31 -5.44
CA ARG A 27 7.90 13.87 -5.15
C ARG A 27 8.08 13.67 -3.65
N VAL A 28 8.46 12.46 -3.26
CA VAL A 28 8.70 12.09 -1.86
C VAL A 28 10.19 11.83 -1.67
N HIS A 29 10.77 12.37 -0.61
CA HIS A 29 12.19 12.23 -0.27
C HIS A 29 12.35 11.53 1.08
N GLY A 30 13.28 10.59 1.17
CA GLY A 30 13.62 9.89 2.41
C GLY A 30 12.44 9.17 3.05
N LEU A 31 11.64 8.44 2.25
CA LEU A 31 10.46 7.72 2.73
C LEU A 31 10.87 6.53 3.59
N ASN A 32 10.29 6.44 4.78
CA ASN A 32 10.25 5.21 5.57
C ASN A 32 8.80 4.83 5.86
N ILE A 33 8.54 3.53 5.83
CA ILE A 33 7.28 2.93 6.26
C ILE A 33 7.65 1.85 7.27
N PHE A 34 7.09 1.93 8.46
CA PHE A 34 7.27 0.97 9.53
C PHE A 34 5.96 0.24 9.83
N GLU A 35 6.06 -1.02 10.22
CA GLU A 35 4.91 -1.79 10.71
C GLU A 35 4.73 -1.63 12.23
N GLU A 36 3.75 -2.32 12.81
CA GLU A 36 3.32 -2.12 14.19
C GLU A 36 4.37 -2.36 15.29
N HIS A 37 5.40 -3.16 15.03
CA HIS A 37 6.52 -3.40 15.94
C HIS A 37 7.68 -2.43 15.72
N GLY A 38 7.56 -1.47 14.78
CA GLY A 38 8.58 -0.48 14.44
C GLY A 38 9.65 -0.98 13.48
N TRP A 39 9.47 -2.15 12.88
CA TRP A 39 10.40 -2.71 11.89
C TRP A 39 10.17 -2.04 10.55
N LEU A 40 11.23 -1.91 9.76
CA LEU A 40 11.13 -1.27 8.46
C LEU A 40 10.35 -2.17 7.51
N PHE A 41 9.18 -1.70 7.09
CA PHE A 41 8.31 -2.38 6.14
C PHE A 41 8.68 -2.01 4.70
N PHE A 42 9.00 -0.74 4.45
CA PHE A 42 9.42 -0.25 3.14
C PHE A 42 10.23 1.04 3.27
N THR A 43 11.18 1.27 2.37
CA THR A 43 11.91 2.54 2.27
C THR A 43 12.21 2.90 0.83
N HIS A 44 12.32 4.20 0.56
CA HIS A 44 12.78 4.69 -0.74
C HIS A 44 13.42 6.07 -0.61
N ALA A 45 14.60 6.26 -1.21
CA ALA A 45 15.31 7.54 -1.12
C ALA A 45 14.55 8.67 -1.82
N ARG A 46 13.98 8.38 -3.00
CA ARG A 46 13.18 9.34 -3.76
C ARG A 46 12.11 8.69 -4.62
N MET A 47 10.83 9.01 -4.41
CA MET A 47 9.74 8.60 -5.29
C MET A 47 9.31 9.77 -6.17
N THR A 48 9.06 9.53 -7.46
CA THR A 48 8.72 10.59 -8.42
C THR A 48 7.54 10.18 -9.29
N PRO A 49 6.36 10.81 -9.16
CA PRO A 49 5.20 10.52 -10.01
C PRO A 49 5.46 10.89 -11.49
N PRO A 50 4.69 10.32 -12.43
CA PRO A 50 3.77 9.19 -12.25
C PRO A 50 4.50 7.82 -12.35
N ARG A 51 5.82 7.82 -12.56
CA ARG A 51 6.59 6.63 -12.95
C ARG A 51 7.34 5.96 -11.78
N GLY A 52 7.53 6.67 -10.68
CA GLY A 52 8.20 6.23 -9.46
C GLY A 52 7.30 5.34 -8.64
N ARG A 53 7.19 4.09 -9.07
CA ARG A 53 6.48 3.02 -8.38
C ARG A 53 7.47 1.93 -7.99
N ALA A 54 7.30 1.41 -6.79
CA ALA A 54 8.02 0.24 -6.31
C ALA A 54 7.06 -0.94 -6.24
N THR A 55 7.55 -2.11 -6.66
CA THR A 55 6.87 -3.38 -6.48
C THR A 55 7.80 -4.27 -5.67
N ALA A 56 7.31 -4.83 -4.58
CA ALA A 56 8.06 -5.70 -3.70
C ALA A 56 7.18 -6.88 -3.25
N SER A 57 7.76 -7.77 -2.46
CA SER A 57 7.00 -8.74 -1.67
C SER A 57 7.12 -8.35 -0.19
N TYR A 58 6.13 -8.67 0.61
CA TYR A 58 6.18 -8.47 2.05
C TYR A 58 5.69 -9.72 2.78
N GLY A 59 6.25 -9.95 3.97
CA GLY A 59 5.67 -10.82 4.99
C GLY A 59 5.10 -9.97 6.12
N ALA A 60 4.12 -10.51 6.84
CA ALA A 60 3.60 -9.87 8.05
C ALA A 60 3.05 -10.97 8.98
N ASP A 61 3.16 -10.76 10.29
CA ASP A 61 2.78 -11.77 11.30
C ASP A 61 1.31 -12.19 11.21
N PHE A 62 0.44 -11.26 10.84
CA PHE A 62 -0.98 -11.51 10.58
C PHE A 62 -1.27 -11.72 9.09
N GLY A 63 -0.27 -11.78 8.21
CA GLY A 63 -0.44 -11.74 6.75
C GLY A 63 -0.55 -10.33 6.17
N VAL A 64 -0.96 -9.34 6.96
CA VAL A 64 -0.88 -7.89 6.68
C VAL A 64 -0.49 -7.12 7.96
N PRO A 65 0.10 -5.92 7.87
CA PRO A 65 0.32 -5.05 9.03
C PRO A 65 -0.99 -4.59 9.68
N LYS A 66 -0.98 -4.37 11.01
CA LYS A 66 -2.13 -3.75 11.70
C LYS A 66 -2.27 -2.29 11.35
N PHE A 67 -1.16 -1.57 11.47
CA PHE A 67 -1.02 -0.19 11.08
C PHE A 67 0.33 0.02 10.42
N LEU A 68 0.44 1.10 9.65
CA LEU A 68 1.70 1.53 9.08
C LEU A 68 2.00 2.94 9.56
N ARG A 69 3.21 3.15 10.06
CA ARG A 69 3.75 4.50 10.29
C ARG A 69 4.56 4.90 9.06
N VAL A 70 4.14 5.97 8.41
CA VAL A 70 4.69 6.48 7.15
C VAL A 70 5.27 7.85 7.41
N GLU A 71 6.58 7.99 7.21
CA GLU A 71 7.28 9.27 7.36
C GLU A 71 8.07 9.62 6.10
N TRP A 72 8.16 10.93 5.82
CA TRP A 72 9.04 11.43 4.77
C TRP A 72 9.64 12.79 5.13
N ARG A 73 10.70 13.14 4.39
CA ARG A 73 11.64 14.19 4.77
C ARG A 73 11.58 15.39 3.84
N ASP A 74 12.01 16.52 4.37
CA ASP A 74 12.28 17.73 3.61
C ASP A 74 13.36 17.45 2.54
N PRO A 75 13.09 17.72 1.25
CA PRO A 75 14.07 17.52 0.18
C PRO A 75 15.37 18.31 0.36
N GLU A 76 15.34 19.44 1.08
CA GLU A 76 16.52 20.29 1.31
C GLU A 76 17.35 19.80 2.51
N SER A 77 16.82 18.84 3.29
CA SER A 77 17.50 18.32 4.46
C SER A 77 18.28 17.04 4.14
N PRO A 78 19.56 16.92 4.55
CA PRO A 78 20.36 15.75 4.23
C PRO A 78 19.95 14.53 5.07
N PHE A 79 19.72 13.40 4.40
CA PHE A 79 19.47 12.10 5.02
C PHE A 79 20.34 11.01 4.39
N ARG A 80 20.47 9.87 5.07
CA ARG A 80 21.26 8.70 4.60
C ARG A 80 20.55 7.40 4.94
N ALA A 81 20.62 6.43 4.04
CA ALA A 81 20.18 5.04 4.27
C ALA A 81 21.17 4.33 5.21
N SER A 82 21.07 4.64 6.50
CA SER A 82 22.03 4.20 7.54
C SER A 82 21.35 3.62 8.78
N GLY A 83 20.02 3.60 8.82
CA GLY A 83 19.27 2.96 9.87
C GLY A 83 19.14 1.44 9.67
N PRO A 84 18.55 0.75 10.67
CA PRO A 84 18.23 -0.66 10.56
C PRO A 84 17.50 -0.97 9.25
N GLN A 85 17.88 -2.07 8.59
CA GLN A 85 17.30 -2.53 7.32
C GLN A 85 17.37 -1.50 6.17
N GLY A 86 18.23 -0.48 6.29
CA GLY A 86 18.40 0.57 5.26
C GLY A 86 17.48 1.78 5.45
N ALA A 87 16.86 1.94 6.63
CA ALA A 87 16.00 3.08 6.92
C ALA A 87 16.74 4.42 6.72
N MET A 88 16.01 5.41 6.23
CA MET A 88 16.51 6.77 6.00
C MET A 88 16.61 7.51 7.33
N LEU A 89 17.82 7.84 7.76
CA LEU A 89 18.11 8.59 8.99
C LEU A 89 18.68 9.98 8.69
N GLY A 90 18.50 10.90 9.64
CA GLY A 90 18.84 12.32 9.47
C GLY A 90 17.77 13.08 8.67
N GLY A 91 17.99 14.36 8.43
CA GLY A 91 17.02 15.24 7.75
C GLY A 91 15.77 15.54 8.57
N THR A 92 15.06 16.58 8.18
CA THR A 92 13.83 17.05 8.84
C THR A 92 12.65 16.20 8.37
N ILE A 93 11.96 15.53 9.30
CA ILE A 93 10.68 14.86 9.01
C ILE A 93 9.61 15.95 8.86
N ILE A 94 8.96 16.01 7.71
CA ILE A 94 7.90 16.99 7.42
C ILE A 94 6.51 16.38 7.42
N ALA A 95 6.44 15.05 7.58
CA ALA A 95 5.23 14.28 7.61
C ALA A 95 5.49 12.96 8.34
N ASP A 96 4.61 12.64 9.27
CA ASP A 96 4.63 11.42 10.06
C ASP A 96 3.17 11.02 10.32
N TYR A 97 2.72 9.99 9.62
CA TYR A 97 1.34 9.53 9.64
C TYR A 97 1.28 8.09 10.13
N THR A 98 0.30 7.77 10.96
CA THR A 98 -0.02 6.37 11.30
C THR A 98 -1.40 6.05 10.74
N VAL A 99 -1.50 5.00 9.93
CA VAL A 99 -2.77 4.59 9.29
C VAL A 99 -3.11 3.13 9.58
N PRO A 100 -4.39 2.82 9.85
CA PRO A 100 -4.82 1.43 10.01
C PRO A 100 -4.78 0.71 8.65
N VAL A 101 -4.46 -0.58 8.66
CA VAL A 101 -4.42 -1.41 7.45
C VAL A 101 -5.30 -2.64 7.61
N ALA A 102 -5.01 -3.51 8.59
CA ALA A 102 -5.74 -4.76 8.79
C ALA A 102 -7.26 -4.57 9.03
N ALA A 103 -7.63 -3.49 9.70
CA ALA A 103 -9.03 -3.15 9.97
C ALA A 103 -9.80 -2.76 8.70
N LEU A 104 -9.13 -2.19 7.69
CA LEU A 104 -9.76 -1.69 6.47
C LEU A 104 -10.10 -2.81 5.48
N ILE A 105 -9.37 -3.93 5.53
CA ILE A 105 -9.56 -5.02 4.57
C ILE A 105 -10.83 -5.80 4.93
N PRO A 106 -11.83 -5.91 4.04
CA PRO A 106 -13.10 -6.55 4.35
C PRO A 106 -12.98 -8.08 4.39
N ASP A 107 -13.75 -8.73 5.26
CA ASP A 107 -13.76 -10.19 5.40
C ASP A 107 -14.18 -10.89 4.10
N SER A 108 -15.12 -10.30 3.35
CA SER A 108 -15.60 -10.83 2.08
C SER A 108 -14.50 -10.98 1.03
N LEU A 109 -13.50 -10.09 1.01
CA LEU A 109 -12.33 -10.21 0.14
C LEU A 109 -11.46 -11.42 0.52
N LEU A 110 -11.25 -11.63 1.82
CA LEU A 110 -10.42 -12.72 2.33
C LEU A 110 -11.13 -14.07 2.15
N GLU A 111 -12.46 -14.11 2.29
CA GLU A 111 -13.28 -15.27 1.96
C GLU A 111 -13.21 -15.62 0.47
N ASP A 112 -13.32 -14.63 -0.41
CA ASP A 112 -13.18 -14.83 -1.85
C ASP A 112 -11.78 -15.34 -2.23
N LYS A 113 -10.72 -14.80 -1.62
CA LYS A 113 -9.35 -15.32 -1.75
C LYS A 113 -9.26 -16.77 -1.28
N ARG A 114 -9.83 -17.11 -0.12
CA ARG A 114 -9.79 -18.49 0.41
C ARG A 114 -10.52 -19.48 -0.49
N ARG A 115 -11.66 -19.09 -1.06
CA ARG A 115 -12.46 -19.94 -1.95
C ARG A 115 -11.81 -20.13 -3.31
N ASN A 116 -11.27 -19.07 -3.88
CA ASN A 116 -10.89 -19.04 -5.30
C ASN A 116 -9.36 -18.98 -5.52
N GLY A 117 -8.55 -18.90 -4.46
CA GLY A 117 -7.08 -18.78 -4.54
C GLY A 117 -6.60 -17.35 -4.86
N GLY A 118 -5.49 -17.20 -5.58
CA GLY A 118 -4.98 -15.91 -6.05
C GLY A 118 -4.01 -15.19 -5.10
N GLY A 119 -3.25 -14.24 -5.64
CA GLY A 119 -2.29 -13.42 -4.87
C GLY A 119 -2.97 -12.23 -4.20
N PHE A 120 -2.60 -11.90 -2.97
CA PHE A 120 -3.04 -10.66 -2.34
C PHE A 120 -2.00 -9.55 -2.57
N ARG A 121 -2.46 -8.37 -2.97
CA ARG A 121 -1.59 -7.21 -3.16
C ARG A 121 -2.02 -6.07 -2.24
N LEU A 122 -1.12 -5.66 -1.35
CA LEU A 122 -1.24 -4.43 -0.57
C LEU A 122 -0.65 -3.27 -1.37
N LYS A 123 -1.35 -2.14 -1.39
CA LYS A 123 -0.95 -0.94 -2.11
C LYS A 123 -0.92 0.25 -1.17
N ILE A 124 0.12 1.07 -1.29
CA ILE A 124 0.30 2.29 -0.51
C ILE A 124 0.59 3.42 -1.48
N ARG A 125 -0.22 4.49 -1.42
CA ARG A 125 -0.02 5.68 -2.25
C ARG A 125 0.23 6.89 -1.37
N ILE A 126 1.38 7.52 -1.53
CA ILE A 126 1.74 8.70 -0.75
C ILE A 126 1.04 9.93 -1.34
N HIS A 127 0.08 10.48 -0.59
CA HIS A 127 -0.60 11.75 -0.86
C HIS A 127 -0.08 12.82 0.13
N PRO A 128 0.02 14.11 -0.26
CA PRO A 128 0.57 15.16 0.61
C PRO A 128 -0.12 15.25 1.99
N ASP A 129 -1.43 15.02 2.00
CA ASP A 129 -2.28 15.08 3.20
C ASP A 129 -2.42 13.75 3.97
N GLY A 130 -1.67 12.71 3.61
CA GLY A 130 -1.67 11.42 4.31
C GLY A 130 -1.58 10.22 3.36
N PRO A 131 -1.04 9.07 3.79
CA PRO A 131 -0.95 7.89 2.95
C PRO A 131 -2.34 7.27 2.70
N LEU A 132 -2.53 6.74 1.50
CA LEU A 132 -3.73 6.04 1.06
C LEU A 132 -3.45 4.54 1.00
N ILE A 133 -4.36 3.73 1.54
CA ILE A 133 -4.22 2.28 1.58
C ILE A 133 -5.18 1.66 0.57
N GLY A 134 -4.65 0.75 -0.26
CA GLY A 134 -5.46 0.02 -1.23
C GLY A 134 -5.08 -1.45 -1.27
N TRP A 135 -5.92 -2.26 -1.89
CA TRP A 135 -5.64 -3.66 -2.13
C TRP A 135 -6.25 -4.14 -3.45
N ASP A 136 -5.82 -5.30 -3.92
CA ASP A 136 -6.51 -6.11 -4.93
C ASP A 136 -6.06 -7.58 -4.84
N LEU A 137 -6.77 -8.44 -5.56
CA LEU A 137 -6.44 -9.86 -5.73
C LEU A 137 -5.91 -10.09 -7.14
N GLU A 138 -4.71 -10.67 -7.23
CA GLU A 138 -4.16 -11.20 -8.46
C GLU A 138 -4.81 -12.56 -8.79
N ARG A 139 -5.38 -12.67 -9.98
CA ARG A 139 -5.94 -13.93 -10.50
C ARG A 139 -5.14 -14.36 -11.73
N ALA A 140 -5.31 -15.63 -12.12
CA ALA A 140 -4.76 -16.11 -13.39
C ALA A 140 -5.32 -15.25 -14.54
N PRO A 141 -4.49 -14.91 -15.56
CA PRO A 141 -4.92 -14.11 -16.70
C PRO A 141 -6.19 -14.67 -17.35
N GLY A 142 -7.14 -13.79 -17.69
CA GLY A 142 -8.38 -14.16 -18.41
C GLY A 142 -9.56 -14.58 -17.54
N LEU A 143 -9.43 -14.58 -16.21
CA LEU A 143 -10.54 -14.89 -15.30
C LEU A 143 -11.45 -13.69 -14.99
N ALA A 144 -11.07 -12.47 -15.41
CA ALA A 144 -11.86 -11.26 -15.20
C ALA A 144 -12.82 -10.97 -16.35
N PRO A 145 -14.03 -10.46 -16.08
CA PRO A 145 -14.91 -9.93 -17.11
C PRO A 145 -14.26 -8.80 -17.95
N ASP A 146 -13.34 -8.04 -17.36
CA ASP A 146 -12.60 -6.96 -18.03
C ASP A 146 -11.20 -7.37 -18.52
N GLY A 147 -10.88 -8.67 -18.43
CA GLY A 147 -9.57 -9.23 -18.78
C GLY A 147 -8.41 -8.79 -17.89
N SER A 148 -8.66 -8.04 -16.81
CA SER A 148 -7.61 -7.54 -15.93
C SER A 148 -6.99 -8.67 -15.08
N LYS A 149 -5.70 -8.52 -14.74
CA LYS A 149 -4.99 -9.45 -13.85
C LYS A 149 -5.36 -9.26 -12.38
N PHE A 150 -5.77 -8.04 -12.02
CA PHE A 150 -6.00 -7.60 -10.65
C PHE A 150 -7.47 -7.21 -10.44
N HIS A 151 -8.11 -7.87 -9.49
CA HIS A 151 -9.55 -7.80 -9.24
C HIS A 151 -9.85 -7.32 -7.81
N HIS A 152 -11.10 -7.01 -7.53
CA HIS A 152 -11.56 -6.63 -6.19
C HIS A 152 -10.75 -5.48 -5.59
N ALA A 153 -10.41 -4.51 -6.44
CA ALA A 153 -9.72 -3.33 -5.97
C ALA A 153 -10.58 -2.59 -4.95
N GLY A 154 -9.99 -2.27 -3.81
CA GLY A 154 -10.66 -1.56 -2.72
C GLY A 154 -9.69 -0.76 -1.89
N GLY A 155 -10.23 -0.13 -0.85
CA GLY A 155 -9.53 0.81 0.02
C GLY A 155 -9.74 2.25 -0.43
N ASP A 156 -8.75 3.08 -0.14
CA ASP A 156 -8.79 4.52 -0.40
C ASP A 156 -8.46 4.85 -1.86
N PHE A 157 -7.97 3.88 -2.64
CA PHE A 157 -7.68 4.12 -4.06
C PHE A 157 -7.68 2.85 -4.93
N GLN A 158 -7.86 3.09 -6.23
CA GLN A 158 -7.67 2.12 -7.30
C GLN A 158 -6.87 2.76 -8.43
N GLU A 159 -5.88 2.06 -8.94
CA GLU A 159 -5.07 2.52 -10.07
C GLU A 159 -5.87 2.51 -11.37
N ALA A 160 -5.47 3.36 -12.30
CA ALA A 160 -5.95 3.26 -13.67
C ALA A 160 -5.49 1.95 -14.31
N TYR A 161 -6.38 1.34 -15.10
CA TYR A 161 -6.01 0.23 -15.97
C TYR A 161 -5.55 0.79 -17.30
N ILE A 162 -4.25 0.68 -17.56
CA ILE A 162 -3.60 1.19 -18.76
C ILE A 162 -3.10 0.01 -19.60
N PHE A 163 -3.54 -0.07 -20.85
CA PHE A 163 -3.12 -1.09 -21.80
C PHE A 163 -2.56 -0.41 -23.05
N ASN A 164 -1.34 -0.77 -23.45
CA ASN A 164 -0.62 -0.15 -24.57
C ASN A 164 -0.62 1.39 -24.54
N GLY A 165 -0.40 1.98 -23.35
CA GLY A 165 -0.36 3.42 -23.16
C GLY A 165 -1.73 4.12 -23.15
N LYS A 166 -2.82 3.39 -23.39
CA LYS A 166 -4.19 3.91 -23.34
C LYS A 166 -4.85 3.58 -22.00
N VAL A 167 -5.48 4.57 -21.38
CA VAL A 167 -6.34 4.37 -20.22
C VAL A 167 -7.60 3.63 -20.67
N ILE A 168 -7.75 2.38 -20.22
CA ILE A 168 -8.92 1.53 -20.47
C ILE A 168 -9.96 1.72 -19.37
N ARG A 169 -9.50 1.92 -18.13
CA ARG A 169 -10.34 2.28 -16.98
C ARG A 169 -9.60 3.31 -16.15
N LYS A 170 -10.25 4.44 -15.82
CA LYS A 170 -9.67 5.41 -14.90
C LYS A 170 -9.49 4.83 -13.50
N GLY A 171 -8.44 5.26 -12.85
CA GLY A 171 -8.23 5.09 -11.42
C GLY A 171 -9.08 6.08 -10.63
N TRP A 172 -9.03 5.94 -9.32
CA TRP A 172 -9.62 6.88 -8.40
C TRP A 172 -8.92 6.83 -7.05
N TYR A 173 -9.07 7.89 -6.26
CA TYR A 173 -8.72 7.88 -4.85
C TYR A 173 -9.71 8.71 -4.03
N ILE A 174 -9.76 8.46 -2.72
CA ILE A 174 -10.50 9.21 -1.72
C ILE A 174 -9.49 10.12 -1.02
N HIS A 175 -9.72 11.43 -1.06
CA HIS A 175 -8.81 12.39 -0.46
C HIS A 175 -8.80 12.25 1.06
N PRO A 176 -7.62 12.15 1.71
CA PRO A 176 -7.52 11.68 3.08
C PRO A 176 -8.12 12.66 4.10
N LYS A 177 -8.19 13.96 3.78
CA LYS A 177 -8.79 14.99 4.65
C LYS A 177 -10.24 15.33 4.37
N THR A 178 -10.66 15.22 3.11
CA THR A 178 -11.99 15.73 2.67
C THR A 178 -12.97 14.60 2.39
N SER A 179 -12.48 13.36 2.29
CA SER A 179 -13.25 12.18 1.89
C SER A 179 -13.90 12.29 0.50
N GLU A 180 -13.51 13.29 -0.28
CA GLU A 180 -13.97 13.46 -1.66
C GLU A 180 -13.25 12.47 -2.57
N ARG A 181 -13.98 11.92 -3.55
CA ARG A 181 -13.44 10.97 -4.52
C ARG A 181 -12.99 11.69 -5.80
N PHE A 182 -11.74 11.44 -6.20
CA PHE A 182 -11.13 11.99 -7.40
C PHE A 182 -10.82 10.88 -8.41
N GLU A 183 -11.06 11.12 -9.70
CA GLU A 183 -10.63 10.22 -10.78
C GLU A 183 -9.17 10.49 -11.18
N THR A 184 -8.45 9.45 -11.59
CA THR A 184 -7.06 9.55 -12.07
C THR A 184 -6.84 8.76 -13.36
N ASP A 185 -5.87 9.19 -14.16
CA ASP A 185 -5.45 8.47 -15.37
C ASP A 185 -4.20 7.59 -15.13
N PHE A 186 -3.84 7.37 -13.86
CA PHE A 186 -2.69 6.57 -13.42
C PHE A 186 -2.99 5.76 -12.16
#